data_AF-A0A7V9F7A8-F1
#
_entry.id   AF-A0A7V9F7A8-F1
#
_cell.length_a   1.000
_cell.length_b   1.000
_cell.length_c   1.000
_cell.angle_alpha   90.00
_cell.angle_beta   90.00
_cell.angle_gamma   90.00
#
_symmetry.space_group_name_H-M   'P 1'
#
loop_
_entity.id
_entity.type
_entity.pdbx_description
1 polymer ?
#
loop_
_entity_poly.entity_id
_entity_poly.type
_entity_poly.pdbx_seq_one_letter_code
_entity_poly.pdbx_strand_id
1 'polypeptide(L)'
;HPDVLADAQRVSGQTGGSARHETSPKVAVEGADVVVTDTWVSMGQEDEAADRSSPFVPYAIDSAAMALADPKAVVLHCLPAYRGREIAADVIDGPQSLVWDEAENRLHVQKALLTWLLRAGKGAQT
;
A
#
# COMPACT_ATOMS: atom_id res chain seq x y z
N HIS A 1 -9.11 -14.95 1.72
CA HIS A 1 -10.07 -14.87 0.61
C HIS A 1 -9.35 -15.36 -0.66
N PRO A 2 -9.33 -16.68 -0.93
CA PRO A 2 -8.52 -17.27 -2.03
C PRO A 2 -8.98 -16.83 -3.43
N ASP A 3 -10.26 -16.51 -3.57
CA ASP A 3 -10.91 -15.89 -4.72
C ASP A 3 -10.33 -14.51 -5.09
N VAL A 4 -9.94 -13.68 -4.12
CA VAL A 4 -9.31 -12.37 -4.42
C VAL A 4 -7.96 -12.54 -5.12
N LEU A 5 -7.14 -13.50 -4.66
CA LEU A 5 -5.86 -13.81 -5.32
C LEU A 5 -6.09 -14.44 -6.71
N ALA A 6 -7.07 -15.34 -6.82
CA ALA A 6 -7.42 -15.94 -8.11
C ALA A 6 -7.88 -14.88 -9.12
N ASP A 7 -8.67 -13.90 -8.68
CA ASP A 7 -9.09 -12.77 -9.52
C ASP A 7 -7.93 -11.86 -9.91
N ALA A 8 -7.04 -11.53 -8.97
CA ALA A 8 -5.83 -10.76 -9.28
C ALA A 8 -4.96 -11.46 -10.33
N GLN A 9 -4.77 -12.78 -10.19
CA GLN A 9 -4.02 -13.59 -11.15
C GLN A 9 -4.70 -13.61 -12.52
N ARG A 10 -6.02 -13.82 -12.56
CA ARG A 10 -6.81 -13.79 -13.80
C ARG A 10 -6.68 -12.45 -14.53
N VAL A 11 -6.82 -11.32 -13.82
CA VAL A 11 -6.69 -9.98 -14.41
C VAL A 11 -5.26 -9.74 -14.88
N SER A 12 -4.24 -10.07 -14.07
CA SER A 12 -2.84 -9.85 -14.43
C SER A 12 -2.42 -10.63 -15.69
N GLY A 13 -2.93 -11.85 -15.89
CA GLY A 13 -2.68 -12.63 -17.10
C GLY A 13 -3.25 -12.02 -18.38
N GLN A 14 -4.25 -11.14 -18.26
CA GLN A 14 -4.85 -10.43 -19.40
C GLN A 14 -4.08 -9.14 -19.75
N THR A 15 -3.31 -8.59 -18.82
CA THR A 15 -2.58 -7.33 -18.98
C THR A 15 -1.07 -7.51 -19.17
N GLY A 16 -0.58 -8.75 -19.15
CA GLY A 16 0.86 -9.07 -19.20
C GLY A 16 1.58 -8.90 -17.86
N GLY A 17 0.84 -8.74 -16.77
CA GLY A 17 1.38 -8.64 -15.41
C GLY A 17 1.45 -9.99 -14.69
N SER A 18 1.73 -9.93 -13.38
CA SER A 18 1.68 -11.10 -12.49
C SER A 18 1.17 -10.72 -11.10
N ALA A 19 0.58 -11.68 -10.39
CA ALA A 19 0.18 -11.53 -9.00
C ALA A 19 0.65 -12.76 -8.20
N ARG A 20 1.28 -12.52 -7.06
CA ARG A 20 1.86 -13.55 -6.19
C ARG A 20 1.56 -13.20 -4.73
N HIS A 21 1.61 -14.22 -3.89
CA HIS A 21 1.51 -14.10 -2.45
C HIS A 21 2.81 -14.62 -1.84
N GLU A 22 3.41 -13.82 -0.96
CA GLU A 22 4.64 -14.17 -0.25
C GLU A 22 4.47 -13.94 1.25
N THR A 23 5.06 -14.83 2.04
CA THR A 23 5.07 -14.74 3.52
C THR A 23 6.41 -14.29 4.08
N SER A 24 7.40 -14.07 3.21
CA SER A 24 8.68 -13.48 3.58
C SER A 24 8.71 -12.03 3.12
N PRO A 25 8.72 -11.04 4.03
CA PRO A 25 8.75 -9.64 3.63
C PRO A 25 10.01 -9.33 2.82
N LYS A 26 11.14 -9.96 3.13
CA LYS A 26 12.39 -9.82 2.37
C LYS A 26 12.24 -10.24 0.90
N VAL A 27 11.58 -11.36 0.63
CA VAL A 27 11.34 -11.84 -0.73
C VAL A 27 10.34 -10.93 -1.44
N ALA A 28 9.34 -10.42 -0.72
CA ALA A 28 8.32 -9.54 -1.29
C ALA A 28 8.88 -8.17 -1.72
N VAL A 29 9.86 -7.62 -0.99
CA VAL A 29 10.45 -6.30 -1.30
C VAL A 29 11.63 -6.36 -2.28
N GLU A 30 12.24 -7.53 -2.47
CA GLU A 30 13.46 -7.66 -3.28
C GLU A 30 13.26 -7.15 -4.71
N GLY A 31 13.99 -6.10 -5.07
CA GLY A 31 13.91 -5.46 -6.40
C GLY A 31 12.57 -4.78 -6.71
N ALA A 32 11.71 -4.53 -5.72
CA ALA A 32 10.45 -3.82 -5.94
C ALA A 32 10.70 -2.34 -6.29
N ASP A 33 9.98 -1.80 -7.28
CA ASP A 33 9.99 -0.38 -7.61
C ASP A 33 9.11 0.46 -6.64
N VAL A 34 8.11 -0.18 -6.05
CA VAL A 34 7.17 0.46 -5.12
C VAL A 34 6.89 -0.51 -3.97
N VAL A 35 7.08 -0.05 -2.74
CA VAL A 35 6.73 -0.77 -1.52
C VAL A 35 5.54 -0.09 -0.87
N VAL A 36 4.48 -0.85 -0.59
CA VAL A 36 3.26 -0.34 0.04
C VAL A 36 3.04 -1.09 1.34
N THR A 37 2.76 -0.35 2.41
CA THR A 37 2.42 -0.92 3.73
C THR A 37 1.23 -0.20 4.34
N ASP A 38 0.65 -0.80 5.38
CA ASP A 38 -0.52 -0.28 6.07
C ASP A 38 -0.50 -0.65 7.56
N THR A 39 -1.40 -0.05 8.34
CA THR A 39 -1.45 -0.24 9.79
C THR A 39 -1.75 -1.69 10.14
N TRP A 40 -0.97 -2.26 11.06
CA TRP A 40 -1.22 -3.64 11.54
C TRP A 40 -2.45 -3.74 12.44
N VAL A 41 -2.74 -2.66 13.16
CA VAL A 41 -3.90 -2.56 14.03
C VAL A 41 -5.02 -1.95 13.20
N SER A 42 -6.09 -2.71 13.02
CA SER A 42 -7.28 -2.19 12.36
C SER A 42 -7.92 -1.11 13.23
N MET A 43 -8.59 -0.15 12.57
CA MET A 43 -9.45 0.81 13.26
C MET A 43 -10.44 0.09 14.19
N GLY A 44 -10.49 0.50 15.46
CA GLY A 44 -11.33 -0.08 16.52
C GLY A 44 -10.64 -1.12 17.42
N GLN A 45 -9.36 -1.42 17.21
CA GLN A 45 -8.56 -2.36 18.02
C GLN A 45 -7.33 -1.68 18.66
N GLU A 46 -7.40 -0.38 18.90
CA GLU A 46 -6.25 0.44 19.31
C GLU A 46 -5.65 0.04 20.66
N ASP A 47 -6.41 -0.64 21.52
CA ASP A 47 -5.94 -1.14 22.81
C ASP A 47 -4.94 -2.32 22.68
N GLU A 48 -4.96 -3.02 21.54
CA GLU A 48 -4.01 -4.09 21.21
C GLU A 48 -2.68 -3.53 20.66
N ALA A 49 -2.60 -2.22 20.43
CA ALA A 49 -1.50 -1.59 19.72
C ALA A 49 -0.18 -1.53 20.51
N ALA A 50 -0.21 -1.68 21.84
CA ALA A 50 1.00 -1.62 22.66
C ALA A 50 1.88 -2.88 22.56
N ASP A 51 1.41 -3.94 21.90
CA ASP A 51 2.08 -5.22 21.94
C ASP A 51 3.21 -5.34 20.91
N ARG A 52 4.46 -5.33 21.41
CA ARG A 52 5.68 -5.62 20.64
C ARG A 52 5.81 -7.10 20.26
N SER A 53 4.84 -7.95 20.65
CA SER A 53 4.76 -9.36 20.27
C SER A 53 3.97 -9.63 18.98
N SER A 54 3.49 -8.56 18.31
CA SER A 54 2.73 -8.69 17.07
C SER A 54 3.45 -9.58 16.04
N PRO A 55 2.73 -10.54 15.39
CA PRO A 55 3.30 -11.37 14.34
C PRO A 55 3.73 -10.56 13.10
N PHE A 56 3.34 -9.29 13.02
CA PHE A 56 3.68 -8.37 11.94
C PHE A 56 4.97 -7.60 12.15
N VAL A 57 5.62 -7.69 13.33
CA VAL A 57 6.92 -7.04 13.58
C VAL A 57 7.96 -7.35 12.49
N PRO A 58 8.09 -8.60 11.98
CA PRO A 58 9.01 -8.89 10.88
C PRO A 58 8.68 -8.20 9.55
N TYR A 59 7.47 -7.67 9.39
CA TYR A 59 6.95 -7.00 8.18
C TYR A 59 7.06 -5.47 8.24
N ALA A 60 7.67 -4.91 9.30
CA ALA A 60 7.94 -3.48 9.37
C ALA A 60 8.78 -3.01 8.18
N ILE A 61 8.37 -1.91 7.55
CA ILE A 61 9.15 -1.27 6.48
C ILE A 61 10.13 -0.28 7.11
N ASP A 62 11.37 -0.74 7.29
CA ASP A 62 12.49 0.06 7.76
C ASP A 62 13.54 0.27 6.66
N SER A 63 14.60 1.03 6.98
CA SER A 63 15.69 1.29 6.05
C SER A 63 16.40 0.01 5.55
N ALA A 64 16.40 -1.08 6.34
CA ALA A 64 16.97 -2.34 5.91
C ALA A 64 16.08 -3.08 4.91
N ALA A 65 14.75 -3.01 5.08
CA ALA A 65 13.79 -3.51 4.11
C ALA A 65 13.86 -2.72 2.79
N MET A 66 13.89 -1.39 2.86
CA MET A 66 14.01 -0.53 1.67
C MET A 66 15.35 -0.71 0.93
N ALA A 67 16.42 -1.09 1.63
CA ALA A 67 17.71 -1.40 1.01
C ALA A 67 17.70 -2.69 0.16
N LEU A 68 16.70 -3.55 0.31
CA LEU A 68 16.50 -4.74 -0.54
C LEU A 68 15.69 -4.44 -1.81
N ALA A 69 14.90 -3.36 -1.79
CA ALA A 69 14.14 -2.89 -2.94
C ALA A 69 15.07 -2.28 -4.00
N ASP A 70 14.50 -1.86 -5.15
CA ASP A 70 15.28 -1.09 -6.12
C ASP A 70 15.86 0.18 -5.46
N PRO A 71 17.09 0.62 -5.78
CA PRO A 71 17.66 1.85 -5.21
C PRO A 71 16.84 3.12 -5.46
N LYS A 72 15.94 3.11 -6.45
CA LYS A 72 15.00 4.19 -6.77
C LYS A 72 13.58 3.88 -6.31
N ALA A 73 13.38 2.81 -5.55
CA ALA A 73 12.07 2.43 -5.05
C ALA A 73 11.46 3.55 -4.22
N VAL A 74 10.14 3.65 -4.28
CA VAL A 74 9.37 4.57 -3.44
C VAL A 74 8.52 3.80 -2.43
N VAL A 75 8.23 4.43 -1.30
CA VAL A 75 7.35 3.88 -0.27
C VAL A 75 6.02 4.64 -0.22
N LEU A 76 4.93 3.89 -0.11
CA LEU A 76 3.55 4.37 0.00
C LEU A 76 2.89 3.85 1.29
N HIS A 77 1.95 4.64 1.81
CA HIS A 77 1.21 4.36 3.03
C HIS A 77 -0.09 5.18 3.06
N CYS A 78 -1.23 4.54 3.26
CA CYS A 78 -2.53 5.19 3.08
C CYS A 78 -2.95 6.21 4.16
N LEU A 79 -2.30 6.13 5.33
CA LEU A 79 -2.47 6.98 6.53
C LEU A 79 -3.78 6.71 7.31
N PRO A 80 -3.81 6.94 8.64
CA PRO A 80 -2.70 7.36 9.51
C PRO A 80 -1.62 6.27 9.66
N ALA A 81 -0.39 6.66 9.97
CA ALA A 81 0.73 5.73 10.19
C ALA A 81 1.31 5.86 11.61
N TYR A 82 1.71 4.74 12.19
CA TYR A 82 2.41 4.60 13.46
C TYR A 82 3.91 4.37 13.21
N ARG A 83 4.67 5.47 13.29
CA ARG A 83 6.13 5.43 13.21
C ARG A 83 6.72 4.45 14.22
N GLY A 84 7.63 3.59 13.76
CA GLY A 84 8.28 2.56 14.58
C GLY A 84 7.46 1.26 14.72
N ARG A 85 6.36 1.14 13.99
CA ARG A 85 5.58 -0.11 13.83
C ARG A 85 5.62 -0.57 12.38
N GLU A 86 4.56 -0.37 11.61
CA GLU A 86 4.48 -0.79 10.21
C GLU A 86 5.48 -0.07 9.30
N ILE A 87 5.91 1.12 9.70
CA ILE A 87 6.87 1.93 8.95
C ILE A 87 7.80 2.69 9.91
N ALA A 88 9.10 2.70 9.61
CA ALA A 88 10.08 3.46 10.38
C ALA A 88 9.98 4.96 10.09
N ALA A 89 10.37 5.80 11.07
CA ALA A 89 10.26 7.25 10.97
C ALA A 89 11.14 7.83 9.85
N ASP A 90 12.36 7.31 9.73
CA ASP A 90 13.33 7.68 8.69
C ASP A 90 12.89 7.27 7.28
N VAL A 91 12.04 6.25 7.16
CA VAL A 91 11.48 5.82 5.88
C VAL A 91 10.30 6.70 5.46
N ILE A 92 9.31 6.90 6.33
CA ILE A 92 8.12 7.70 5.99
C ILE A 92 8.44 9.19 5.78
N ASP A 93 9.40 9.73 6.53
CA ASP A 93 9.85 11.12 6.42
C ASP A 93 11.08 11.26 5.50
N GLY A 94 11.52 10.16 4.89
CA GLY A 94 12.72 10.07 4.07
C GLY A 94 12.50 10.43 2.60
N PRO A 95 13.59 10.48 1.80
CA PRO A 95 13.56 10.94 0.42
C PRO A 95 12.86 9.98 -0.57
N GLN A 96 12.65 8.72 -0.19
CA GLN A 96 11.93 7.72 -0.99
C GLN A 96 10.42 7.71 -0.70
N SER A 97 9.94 8.52 0.23
CA SER A 97 8.53 8.57 0.62
C SER A 97 7.71 9.42 -0.34
N LEU A 98 6.63 8.84 -0.85
CA LEU A 98 5.58 9.55 -1.60
C LEU A 98 4.25 9.59 -0.84
N VAL A 99 4.27 9.35 0.48
CA VAL A 99 3.05 9.24 1.31
C VAL A 99 2.18 10.50 1.28
N TRP A 100 2.81 11.69 1.24
CA TRP A 100 2.07 12.95 1.18
C TRP A 100 1.46 13.20 -0.20
N ASP A 101 2.18 12.87 -1.27
CA ASP A 101 1.67 12.95 -2.64
C ASP A 101 0.53 11.94 -2.84
N GLU A 102 0.63 10.72 -2.28
CA GLU A 102 -0.45 9.74 -2.25
C GLU A 102 -1.70 10.30 -1.57
N ALA A 103 -1.54 10.93 -0.41
CA ALA A 103 -2.63 11.54 0.35
C ALA A 103 -3.30 12.68 -0.44
N GLU A 104 -2.53 13.57 -1.06
CA GLU A 104 -3.06 14.65 -1.90
C GLU A 104 -3.78 14.09 -3.14
N ASN A 105 -3.22 13.06 -3.77
CA ASN A 105 -3.79 12.44 -4.97
C ASN A 105 -5.20 11.85 -4.75
N ARG A 106 -5.57 11.51 -3.51
CA ARG A 106 -6.94 11.10 -3.16
C ARG A 106 -7.98 12.17 -3.55
N LEU A 107 -7.67 13.46 -3.38
CA LEU A 107 -8.55 14.57 -3.79
C LEU A 107 -8.78 14.57 -5.31
N HIS A 108 -7.71 14.37 -6.07
CA HIS A 108 -7.76 14.40 -7.54
C HIS A 108 -8.53 13.22 -8.10
N VAL A 109 -8.29 12.02 -7.57
CA VAL A 109 -9.03 10.80 -7.93
C VAL A 109 -10.52 10.96 -7.64
N GLN A 110 -10.89 11.49 -6.48
CA GLN A 110 -12.29 11.71 -6.12
C GLN A 110 -12.98 12.73 -7.04
N LYS A 111 -12.31 13.85 -7.38
CA LYS A 111 -12.83 14.83 -8.37
C LYS A 111 -13.09 14.17 -9.73
N ALA A 112 -12.16 13.34 -10.20
CA ALA A 112 -12.29 12.64 -11.48
C ALA A 112 -13.45 11.63 -11.46
N LEU A 113 -13.54 10.82 -10.41
CA LEU A 113 -14.61 9.82 -10.24
C LEU A 113 -16.00 10.46 -10.22
N LEU A 114 -16.18 11.52 -9.42
CA LEU A 114 -17.45 12.24 -9.35
C LEU A 114 -17.83 12.84 -10.71
N THR A 115 -16.87 13.46 -11.40
CA THR A 115 -17.11 14.03 -12.73
C THR A 115 -17.49 12.96 -13.75
N TRP A 116 -16.82 11.80 -13.72
CA TRP A 116 -17.12 10.67 -14.59
C TRP A 116 -18.53 10.12 -14.35
N LEU A 117 -18.92 9.89 -13.09
CA LEU A 117 -20.26 9.41 -12.72
C LEU A 117 -21.37 10.38 -13.15
N LEU A 118 -21.17 11.69 -12.92
CA LEU A 118 -22.14 12.71 -13.33
C LEU A 118 -22.31 12.81 -14.86
N ARG A 119 -21.25 12.52 -15.63
CA ARG A 119 -21.33 12.45 -17.10
C ARG A 119 -22.00 11.18 -17.58
N ALA A 120 -21.61 10.02 -17.03
CA ALA A 120 -22.19 8.73 -17.36
C ALA A 120 -23.70 8.68 -17.07
N GLY A 121 -24.13 9.26 -15.94
CA GLY A 121 -25.56 9.35 -15.59
C GLY A 121 -26.37 10.28 -16.52
N LYS A 122 -25.75 11.31 -17.10
CA LYS A 122 -26.41 12.20 -18.07
C LYS A 122 -26.58 11.57 -19.45
N GLY A 123 -25.67 10.68 -19.86
CA GLY A 123 -25.79 9.91 -21.11
C GLY A 123 -26.83 8.79 -21.07
N ALA A 124 -27.32 8.42 -19.88
CA ALA A 124 -28.37 7.41 -19.69
C ALA A 124 -29.79 8.01 -19.60
N GLN A 125 -29.94 9.34 -19.69
CA GLN A 125 -31.23 10.06 -19.60
C GLN A 125 -31.66 10.73 -20.93
N THR A 126 -31.02 10.39 -22.05
CA THR A 126 -31.43 10.75 -23.42
C THR A 126 -31.55 9.48 -24.25
#